data_AF-A0A9P4WUZ0-F1
#
_entry.id   AF-A0A9P4WUZ0-F1
#
_cell.length_a   1.000
_cell.length_b   1.000
_cell.length_c   1.000
_cell.angle_alpha   90.00
_cell.angle_beta   90.00
_cell.angle_gamma   90.00
#
_symmetry.space_group_name_H-M   'P 1'
#
loop_
_entity.id
_entity.type
_entity.pdbx_description
1 polymer ?
#
loop_
_entity_poly.entity_id
_entity_poly.type
_entity_poly.pdbx_seq_one_letter_code
_entity_poly.pdbx_strand_id
1 'polypeptide(L)'
;MACIQEIVCYNIWVDLISFHVGNATEDQFFNSARYPYFASRMRLGLPEDLLKMSEGLNDAIFDPGARERIMIFVQTMTYEESLAFLDTCSSSRFYREVMNNQICLVEDLRVLSHQFHSVQNQDKVRAQRSCISSFMTRSLGLKYDEQKAYDHFASLNENRLIFCLKIIRKLRNSIGVAASAGILSHDLLATFRMRLREFDQRGLYSLACSTVAFGLSEQSQLIADSEAWDASSNGKDHAPASNKVAHAYASGETMRSTLTFIVPIFMLLSAIPAAMAWKHSKPDKGGTLDSDLWQALASSILQLLSLITFIWPTLKNPRLSQLTWIWIWLLAGFSAVCAIASVPVYLMGPTIWSFVISFAGSLGQAVVQLQVVNAI
;
A
#
# COMPACT_ATOMS: atom_id res chain seq x y z
N MET A 1 18.27 -7.21 -26.11
CA MET A 1 18.58 -6.41 -24.92
C MET A 1 17.98 -5.00 -24.99
N ALA A 2 18.22 -4.23 -26.07
CA ALA A 2 17.71 -2.86 -26.22
C ALA A 2 16.19 -2.70 -25.98
N CYS A 3 15.35 -3.60 -26.53
CA CYS A 3 13.89 -3.53 -26.33
C CYS A 3 13.48 -3.67 -24.86
N ILE A 4 14.16 -4.54 -24.10
CA ILE A 4 13.87 -4.73 -22.67
C ILE A 4 14.29 -3.49 -21.87
N GLN A 5 15.48 -2.94 -22.16
CA GLN A 5 15.92 -1.70 -21.52
C GLN A 5 14.96 -0.54 -21.79
N GLU A 6 14.40 -0.46 -23.01
CA GLU A 6 13.38 0.55 -23.31
C GLU A 6 12.08 0.36 -22.51
N ILE A 7 11.61 -0.89 -22.35
CA ILE A 7 10.45 -1.19 -21.50
C ILE A 7 10.72 -0.84 -20.03
N VAL A 8 11.88 -1.23 -19.49
CA VAL A 8 12.29 -0.90 -18.12
C VAL A 8 12.35 0.61 -17.94
N CYS A 9 12.95 1.34 -18.89
CA CYS A 9 13.04 2.80 -18.84
C CYS A 9 11.67 3.46 -18.76
N TYR A 10 10.72 3.09 -19.62
CA TYR A 10 9.37 3.67 -19.54
C TYR A 10 8.61 3.21 -18.30
N ASN A 11 8.82 1.99 -17.82
CA ASN A 11 8.20 1.50 -16.59
C ASN A 11 8.65 2.31 -15.38
N ILE A 12 9.97 2.48 -15.21
CA ILE A 12 10.55 3.36 -14.17
C ILE A 12 10.02 4.79 -14.33
N TRP A 13 9.90 5.30 -15.56
CA TRP A 13 9.40 6.65 -15.75
C TRP A 13 7.96 6.82 -15.30
N VAL A 14 7.09 5.86 -15.60
CA VAL A 14 5.71 5.83 -15.09
C VAL A 14 5.68 5.79 -13.56
N ASP A 15 6.53 4.97 -12.95
CA ASP A 15 6.64 4.87 -11.49
C ASP A 15 7.10 6.16 -10.82
N LEU A 16 8.12 6.80 -11.38
CA LEU A 16 8.63 8.06 -10.87
C LEU A 16 7.60 9.20 -11.05
N ILE A 17 6.89 9.27 -12.18
CA ILE A 17 5.81 10.24 -12.41
C ILE A 17 4.71 10.00 -11.38
N SER A 18 4.34 8.75 -11.17
CA SER A 18 3.33 8.33 -10.20
C SER A 18 3.70 8.80 -8.79
N PHE A 19 4.95 8.57 -8.39
CA PHE A 19 5.45 9.00 -7.08
C PHE A 19 5.45 10.52 -6.93
N HIS A 20 5.91 11.25 -7.95
CA HIS A 20 5.92 12.72 -7.93
C HIS A 20 4.51 13.32 -7.87
N VAL A 21 3.57 12.74 -8.63
CA VAL A 21 2.15 13.07 -8.55
C VAL A 21 1.63 12.82 -7.13
N GLY A 22 1.97 11.67 -6.55
CA GLY A 22 1.59 11.33 -5.18
C GLY A 22 2.07 12.38 -4.17
N ASN A 23 3.36 12.72 -4.20
CA ASN A 23 3.94 13.73 -3.31
C ASN A 23 3.28 15.09 -3.51
N ALA A 24 3.12 15.53 -4.75
CA ALA A 24 2.48 16.81 -5.06
C ALA A 24 1.05 16.86 -4.53
N THR A 25 0.27 15.79 -4.66
CA THR A 25 -1.09 15.73 -4.12
C THR A 25 -1.11 15.71 -2.59
N GLU A 26 -0.15 15.04 -1.94
CA GLU A 26 -0.07 15.00 -0.48
C GLU A 26 0.30 16.36 0.12
N ASP A 27 1.24 17.08 -0.53
CA ASP A 27 1.63 18.43 -0.13
C ASP A 27 0.52 19.46 -0.40
N GLN A 28 -0.19 19.34 -1.52
CA GLN A 28 -1.27 20.27 -1.90
C GLN A 28 -2.55 20.07 -1.11
N PHE A 29 -2.85 18.83 -0.70
CA PHE A 29 -4.11 18.45 -0.09
C PHE A 29 -3.95 17.80 1.28
N PHE A 30 -2.96 18.25 2.06
CA PHE A 30 -2.76 17.81 3.43
C PHE A 30 -4.10 17.84 4.21
N ASN A 31 -4.51 16.69 4.79
CA ASN A 31 -5.81 16.44 5.45
C ASN A 31 -7.08 16.36 4.58
N SER A 32 -6.97 16.30 3.26
CA SER A 32 -8.14 16.03 2.42
C SER A 32 -8.53 14.55 2.49
N ALA A 33 -9.72 14.26 3.01
CA ALA A 33 -10.31 12.91 2.92
C ALA A 33 -10.46 12.41 1.46
N ARG A 34 -10.38 13.32 0.48
CA ARG A 34 -10.52 13.03 -0.96
C ARG A 34 -9.23 12.48 -1.58
N TYR A 35 -8.06 12.78 -1.00
CA TYR A 35 -6.74 12.38 -1.52
C TYR A 35 -5.99 11.61 -0.42
N PRO A 36 -6.15 10.28 -0.33
CA PRO A 36 -5.55 9.48 0.75
C PRO A 36 -4.02 9.51 0.72
N TYR A 37 -3.37 9.32 1.88
CA TYR A 37 -1.90 9.20 2.05
C TYR A 37 -1.30 8.14 1.13
N PHE A 38 -0.90 8.57 -0.05
CA PHE A 38 -0.61 7.69 -1.15
C PHE A 38 0.87 7.71 -1.50
N ALA A 39 1.52 8.87 -1.37
CA ALA A 39 2.94 9.00 -1.63
C ALA A 39 3.74 8.16 -0.62
N SER A 40 3.33 8.15 0.66
CA SER A 40 3.91 7.27 1.68
C SER A 40 3.81 5.77 1.32
N ARG A 41 2.68 5.32 0.75
CA ARG A 41 2.49 3.93 0.33
C ARG A 41 3.28 3.58 -0.92
N MET A 42 3.42 4.52 -1.86
CA MET A 42 4.26 4.34 -3.04
C MET A 42 5.75 4.31 -2.69
N ARG A 43 6.18 5.14 -1.73
CA ARG A 43 7.56 5.18 -1.22
C ARG A 43 8.03 3.80 -0.74
N LEU A 44 7.16 3.04 -0.08
CA LEU A 44 7.46 1.68 0.38
C LEU A 44 7.65 0.66 -0.76
N GLY A 45 7.12 0.96 -1.95
CA GLY A 45 7.21 0.08 -3.12
C GLY A 45 8.38 0.38 -4.06
N LEU A 46 9.05 1.53 -3.89
CA LEU A 46 10.14 1.98 -4.75
C LEU A 46 11.52 1.61 -4.16
N PRO A 47 12.45 1.08 -4.99
CA PRO A 47 13.85 0.96 -4.61
C PRO A 47 14.46 2.31 -4.20
N GLU A 48 15.38 2.28 -3.24
CA GLU A 48 16.05 3.49 -2.71
C GLU A 48 16.78 4.30 -3.80
N ASP A 49 17.35 3.62 -4.80
CA ASP A 49 18.03 4.30 -5.91
C ASP A 49 17.06 5.07 -6.80
N LEU A 50 15.82 4.57 -6.97
CA LEU A 50 14.77 5.29 -7.69
C LEU A 50 14.26 6.48 -6.88
N LEU A 51 14.20 6.37 -5.54
CA LEU A 51 13.85 7.50 -4.68
C LEU A 51 14.88 8.62 -4.80
N LYS A 52 16.17 8.30 -4.71
CA LYS A 52 17.26 9.28 -4.93
C LYS A 52 17.22 9.89 -6.32
N MET A 53 16.93 9.09 -7.34
CA MET A 53 16.75 9.59 -8.71
C MET A 53 15.56 10.56 -8.79
N SER A 54 14.44 10.24 -8.14
CA SER A 54 13.27 11.11 -8.08
C SER A 54 13.59 12.45 -7.44
N GLU A 55 14.33 12.45 -6.32
CA GLU A 55 14.75 13.66 -5.62
C GLU A 55 15.65 14.54 -6.51
N GLY A 56 16.53 13.92 -7.29
CA GLY A 56 17.40 14.63 -8.24
C GLY A 56 16.72 15.12 -9.53
N LEU A 57 15.56 14.55 -9.89
CA LEU A 57 14.77 14.98 -11.05
C LEU A 57 13.78 16.09 -10.69
N ASN A 58 13.08 15.98 -9.55
CA ASN A 58 12.01 16.91 -9.15
C ASN A 58 11.05 17.17 -10.34
N ASP A 59 10.66 18.42 -10.61
CA ASP A 59 9.79 18.79 -11.73
C ASP A 59 10.36 18.45 -13.11
N ALA A 60 11.69 18.26 -13.24
CA ALA A 60 12.33 17.88 -14.49
C ALA A 60 11.98 16.44 -14.92
N ILE A 61 11.25 15.68 -14.10
CA ILE A 61 10.71 14.38 -14.48
C ILE A 61 9.74 14.44 -15.67
N PHE A 62 9.10 15.58 -15.87
CA PHE A 62 8.22 15.83 -17.02
C PHE A 62 8.98 16.34 -18.25
N ASP A 63 10.29 16.52 -18.14
CA ASP A 63 11.13 16.94 -19.26
C ASP A 63 11.60 15.72 -20.08
N PRO A 64 11.76 15.87 -21.41
CA PRO A 64 12.33 14.82 -22.25
C PRO A 64 13.71 14.33 -21.79
N GLY A 65 14.49 15.20 -21.13
CA GLY A 65 15.82 14.88 -20.59
C GLY A 65 15.80 13.88 -19.43
N ALA A 66 14.67 13.71 -18.73
CA ALA A 66 14.53 12.67 -17.70
C ALA A 66 14.72 11.27 -18.29
N ARG A 67 14.30 11.06 -19.54
CA ARG A 67 14.50 9.78 -20.25
C ARG A 67 15.95 9.36 -20.29
N GLU A 68 16.85 10.30 -20.59
CA GLU A 68 18.28 10.02 -20.73
C GLU A 68 18.88 9.62 -19.39
N ARG A 69 18.52 10.33 -18.31
CA ARG A 69 18.97 9.98 -16.94
C ARG A 69 18.47 8.62 -16.49
N ILE A 70 17.19 8.32 -16.74
CA ILE A 70 16.61 7.01 -16.45
C ILE A 70 17.30 5.93 -17.30
N MET A 71 17.55 6.19 -18.57
CA MET A 71 18.23 5.24 -19.46
C MET A 71 19.66 4.95 -19.03
N ILE A 72 20.43 5.95 -18.56
CA ILE A 72 21.77 5.75 -18.00
C ILE A 72 21.71 4.77 -16.83
N PHE A 73 20.73 4.94 -15.92
CA PHE A 73 20.52 3.99 -14.83
C PHE A 73 20.16 2.59 -15.36
N VAL A 74 19.21 2.48 -16.30
CA VAL A 74 18.82 1.18 -16.89
C VAL A 74 19.99 0.49 -17.59
N GLN A 75 20.91 1.23 -18.20
CA GLN A 75 22.11 0.68 -18.84
C GLN A 75 23.10 0.06 -17.82
N THR A 76 23.04 0.47 -16.55
CA THR A 76 23.82 -0.17 -15.48
C THR A 76 23.22 -1.49 -15.00
N MET A 77 21.93 -1.74 -15.29
CA MET A 77 21.26 -2.98 -14.91
C MET A 77 21.64 -4.12 -15.86
N THR A 78 21.90 -5.29 -15.28
CA THR A 78 22.01 -6.53 -16.04
C THR A 78 20.66 -6.95 -16.62
N TYR A 79 20.69 -7.89 -17.57
CA TYR A 79 19.47 -8.45 -18.15
C TYR A 79 18.58 -9.11 -17.09
N GLU A 80 19.16 -9.85 -16.17
CA GLU A 80 18.44 -10.54 -15.10
C GLU A 80 17.82 -9.55 -14.10
N GLU A 81 18.57 -8.51 -13.70
CA GLU A 81 18.04 -7.44 -12.85
C GLU A 81 16.91 -6.67 -13.54
N SER A 82 17.02 -6.44 -14.86
CA SER A 82 15.97 -5.82 -15.66
C SER A 82 14.68 -6.65 -15.63
N LEU A 83 14.78 -7.97 -15.83
CA LEU A 83 13.63 -8.87 -15.76
C LEU A 83 13.06 -8.96 -14.34
N ALA A 84 13.91 -9.06 -13.32
CA ALA A 84 13.49 -9.11 -11.92
C ALA A 84 12.77 -7.82 -11.51
N PHE A 85 13.23 -6.65 -11.97
CA PHE A 85 12.56 -5.38 -11.76
C PHE A 85 11.16 -5.37 -12.39
N LEU A 86 11.07 -5.82 -13.66
CA LEU A 86 9.78 -5.90 -14.35
C LEU A 86 8.82 -6.91 -13.70
N ASP A 87 9.30 -7.97 -13.06
CA ASP A 87 8.45 -8.93 -12.34
C ASP A 87 7.97 -8.37 -10.99
N THR A 88 8.88 -7.77 -10.22
CA THR A 88 8.64 -7.38 -8.81
C THR A 88 7.92 -6.04 -8.62
N CYS A 89 7.74 -5.23 -9.65
CA CYS A 89 7.29 -3.85 -9.48
C CYS A 89 5.87 -3.75 -8.88
N SER A 90 5.83 -3.52 -7.57
CA SER A 90 4.63 -3.46 -6.73
C SER A 90 3.88 -2.13 -6.84
N SER A 91 4.50 -1.12 -7.45
CA SER A 91 3.94 0.20 -7.69
C SER A 91 2.71 0.17 -8.58
N SER A 92 2.57 -0.81 -9.46
CA SER A 92 1.48 -0.86 -10.43
C SER A 92 0.09 -0.92 -9.81
N ARG A 93 -0.02 -1.43 -8.57
CA ARG A 93 -1.27 -1.45 -7.80
C ARG A 93 -1.83 -0.05 -7.50
N PHE A 94 -1.01 0.97 -7.72
CA PHE A 94 -1.32 2.36 -7.41
C PHE A 94 -1.63 3.18 -8.67
N TYR A 95 -1.37 2.64 -9.87
CA TYR A 95 -1.55 3.36 -11.14
C TYR A 95 -2.95 3.91 -11.34
N ARG A 96 -3.95 3.15 -10.88
CA ARG A 96 -5.34 3.58 -10.87
C ARG A 96 -5.55 4.85 -10.05
N GLU A 97 -5.07 4.86 -8.81
CA GLU A 97 -5.21 6.00 -7.91
C GLU A 97 -4.43 7.22 -8.42
N VAL A 98 -3.22 7.03 -8.98
CA VAL A 98 -2.46 8.12 -9.63
C VAL A 98 -3.30 8.79 -10.70
N MET A 99 -3.83 7.99 -11.63
CA MET A 99 -4.57 8.50 -12.79
C MET A 99 -5.84 9.20 -12.32
N ASN A 100 -6.60 8.58 -11.43
CA ASN A 100 -7.80 9.18 -10.86
C ASN A 100 -7.52 10.50 -10.13
N ASN A 101 -6.45 10.56 -9.33
CA ASN A 101 -6.07 11.77 -8.61
C ASN A 101 -5.66 12.89 -9.57
N GLN A 102 -4.94 12.59 -10.64
CA GLN A 102 -4.57 13.59 -11.65
C GLN A 102 -5.78 14.12 -12.42
N ILE A 103 -6.70 13.25 -12.81
CA ILE A 103 -7.97 13.66 -13.45
C ILE A 103 -8.74 14.60 -12.51
N CYS A 104 -8.99 14.16 -11.27
CA CYS A 104 -9.71 14.96 -10.29
C CYS A 104 -9.03 16.30 -10.00
N LEU A 105 -7.69 16.32 -9.94
CA LEU A 105 -6.93 17.55 -9.72
C LEU A 105 -7.11 18.54 -10.87
N VAL A 106 -6.99 18.08 -12.11
CA VAL A 106 -7.20 18.94 -13.31
C VAL A 106 -8.63 19.47 -13.34
N GLU A 107 -9.63 18.63 -13.08
CA GLU A 107 -11.03 19.03 -13.05
C GLU A 107 -11.33 20.04 -11.93
N ASP A 108 -10.86 19.78 -10.71
CA ASP A 108 -11.04 20.67 -9.57
C ASP A 108 -10.38 22.04 -9.85
N LEU A 109 -9.17 22.07 -10.44
CA LEU A 109 -8.48 23.32 -10.78
C LEU A 109 -9.21 24.13 -11.87
N ARG A 110 -9.79 23.47 -12.88
CA ARG A 110 -10.63 24.15 -13.88
C ARG A 110 -11.92 24.70 -13.30
N VAL A 111 -12.57 23.94 -12.44
CA VAL A 111 -13.79 24.41 -11.78
C VAL A 111 -13.46 25.65 -10.93
N LEU A 112 -12.34 25.63 -10.21
CA LEU A 112 -11.89 26.78 -9.45
C LEU A 112 -11.59 27.97 -10.36
N SER A 113 -10.84 27.79 -11.45
CA SER A 113 -10.52 28.89 -12.37
C SER A 113 -11.76 29.51 -13.02
N HIS A 114 -12.79 28.72 -13.34
CA HIS A 114 -14.05 29.23 -13.86
C HIS A 114 -14.93 29.88 -12.77
N GLN A 115 -14.97 29.34 -11.55
CA GLN A 115 -15.82 29.86 -10.49
C GLN A 115 -15.39 31.24 -10.00
N PHE A 116 -14.12 31.62 -10.11
CA PHE A 116 -13.69 32.99 -9.84
C PHE A 116 -14.41 34.03 -10.70
N HIS A 117 -14.94 33.66 -11.87
CA HIS A 117 -15.77 34.54 -12.69
C HIS A 117 -17.23 34.65 -12.24
N SER A 118 -17.74 33.73 -11.42
CA SER A 118 -19.14 33.73 -10.97
C SER A 118 -19.25 34.07 -9.48
N VAL A 119 -19.77 35.26 -9.18
CA VAL A 119 -19.83 35.85 -7.83
C VAL A 119 -20.75 35.08 -6.86
N GLN A 120 -21.55 34.12 -7.34
CA GLN A 120 -22.79 33.72 -6.65
C GLN A 120 -22.72 32.45 -5.78
N ASN A 121 -21.54 31.83 -5.54
CA ASN A 121 -21.46 30.57 -4.78
C ASN A 121 -20.23 30.50 -3.82
N GLN A 122 -20.17 31.38 -2.82
CA GLN A 122 -18.95 31.59 -2.02
C GLN A 122 -18.67 30.58 -0.89
N ASP A 123 -19.68 29.93 -0.30
CA ASP A 123 -19.48 29.25 1.00
C ASP A 123 -18.89 27.83 0.91
N LYS A 124 -19.33 26.99 -0.05
CA LYS A 124 -18.72 25.66 -0.26
C LYS A 124 -17.30 25.73 -0.85
N VAL A 125 -17.03 26.77 -1.63
CA VAL A 125 -15.75 26.98 -2.30
C VAL A 125 -14.67 27.46 -1.31
N ARG A 126 -15.07 28.06 -0.18
CA ARG A 126 -14.15 28.64 0.81
C ARG A 126 -13.22 27.61 1.47
N ALA A 127 -13.72 26.42 1.79
CA ALA A 127 -12.91 25.36 2.41
C ALA A 127 -11.87 24.78 1.44
N GLN A 128 -12.26 24.53 0.18
CA GLN A 128 -11.36 24.01 -0.85
C GLN A 128 -10.33 25.05 -1.32
N ARG A 129 -10.69 26.34 -1.34
CA ARG A 129 -9.77 27.45 -1.64
C ARG A 129 -8.65 27.60 -0.62
N SER A 130 -8.91 27.36 0.66
CA SER A 130 -7.93 27.58 1.73
C SER A 130 -6.66 26.72 1.58
N CYS A 131 -6.82 25.42 1.30
CA CYS A 131 -5.67 24.51 1.15
C CYS A 131 -4.83 24.83 -0.10
N ILE A 132 -5.50 25.06 -1.24
CA ILE A 132 -4.81 25.30 -2.51
C ILE A 132 -4.15 26.69 -2.50
N SER A 133 -4.82 27.72 -1.97
CA SER A 133 -4.26 29.08 -1.87
C SER A 133 -2.99 29.11 -1.00
N SER A 134 -2.97 28.39 0.12
CA SER A 134 -1.77 28.27 0.98
C SER A 134 -0.58 27.67 0.22
N PHE A 135 -0.81 26.59 -0.54
CA PHE A 135 0.23 25.98 -1.37
C PHE A 135 0.73 26.93 -2.46
N MET A 136 -0.17 27.55 -3.21
CA MET A 136 0.19 28.47 -4.30
C MET A 136 0.98 29.68 -3.81
N THR A 137 0.61 30.23 -2.64
CA THR A 137 1.31 31.35 -2.02
C THR A 137 2.73 30.95 -1.61
N ARG A 138 2.91 29.72 -1.11
CA ARG A 138 4.22 29.18 -0.73
C ARG A 138 5.10 28.89 -1.94
N SER A 139 4.54 28.37 -3.04
CA SER A 139 5.30 27.98 -4.23
C SER A 139 5.70 29.17 -5.11
N LEU A 140 4.83 30.19 -5.24
CA LEU A 140 5.07 31.33 -6.13
C LEU A 140 5.68 32.55 -5.41
N GLY A 141 5.77 32.55 -4.08
CA GLY A 141 6.54 33.51 -3.28
C GLY A 141 6.09 34.97 -3.35
N LEU A 142 4.95 35.29 -3.96
CA LEU A 142 4.51 36.66 -4.24
C LEU A 142 2.98 36.80 -4.17
N LYS A 143 2.52 38.05 -3.94
CA LYS A 143 1.11 38.50 -4.08
C LYS A 143 0.66 38.39 -5.54
N TYR A 144 0.47 37.17 -6.02
CA TYR A 144 -0.06 36.92 -7.34
C TYR A 144 -1.58 37.11 -7.35
N ASP A 145 -2.08 37.53 -8.50
CA ASP A 145 -3.49 37.43 -8.85
C ASP A 145 -3.89 35.95 -8.74
N GLU A 146 -4.75 35.62 -7.77
CA GLU A 146 -5.17 34.25 -7.48
C GLU A 146 -5.67 33.54 -8.74
N GLN A 147 -6.37 34.28 -9.61
CA GLN A 147 -6.87 33.77 -10.88
C GLN A 147 -5.74 33.26 -11.77
N LYS A 148 -4.70 34.09 -11.98
CA LYS A 148 -3.55 33.71 -12.82
C LYS A 148 -2.80 32.52 -12.24
N ALA A 149 -2.79 32.37 -10.92
CA ALA A 149 -2.21 31.20 -10.27
C ALA A 149 -3.04 29.95 -10.58
N TYR A 150 -4.37 29.98 -10.40
CA TYR A 150 -5.23 28.85 -10.75
C TYR A 150 -5.14 28.46 -12.23
N ASP A 151 -5.16 29.43 -13.14
CA ASP A 151 -5.01 29.19 -14.57
C ASP A 151 -3.64 28.56 -14.89
N HIS A 152 -2.57 29.06 -14.27
CA HIS A 152 -1.23 28.49 -14.42
C HIS A 152 -1.16 27.05 -13.92
N PHE A 153 -1.67 26.76 -12.73
CA PHE A 153 -1.66 25.40 -12.16
C PHE A 153 -2.57 24.45 -12.92
N ALA A 154 -3.72 24.90 -13.41
CA ALA A 154 -4.59 24.10 -14.26
C ALA A 154 -3.85 23.68 -15.54
N SER A 155 -3.25 24.65 -16.25
CA SER A 155 -2.47 24.37 -17.46
C SER A 155 -1.25 23.48 -17.18
N LEU A 156 -0.55 23.69 -16.06
CA LEU A 156 0.59 22.85 -15.66
C LEU A 156 0.17 21.39 -15.44
N ASN A 157 -0.91 21.16 -14.69
CA ASN A 157 -1.38 19.79 -14.41
C ASN A 157 -1.99 19.12 -15.64
N GLU A 158 -2.64 19.88 -16.53
CA GLU A 158 -3.06 19.36 -17.84
C GLU A 158 -1.86 18.88 -18.66
N ASN A 159 -0.79 19.69 -18.74
CA ASN A 159 0.43 19.32 -19.45
C ASN A 159 1.09 18.08 -18.83
N ARG A 160 1.10 17.96 -17.50
CA ARG A 160 1.60 16.77 -16.77
C ARG A 160 0.78 15.52 -17.09
N LEU A 161 -0.55 15.63 -17.11
CA LEU A 161 -1.44 14.53 -17.46
C LEU A 161 -1.26 14.11 -18.92
N ILE A 162 -1.18 15.06 -19.86
CA ILE A 162 -0.84 14.80 -21.27
C ILE A 162 0.50 14.08 -21.39
N PHE A 163 1.50 14.52 -20.63
CA PHE A 163 2.82 13.89 -20.62
C PHE A 163 2.76 12.45 -20.12
N CYS A 164 2.08 12.21 -18.99
CA CYS A 164 1.86 10.87 -18.44
C CYS A 164 1.19 9.94 -19.46
N LEU A 165 0.13 10.39 -20.13
CA LEU A 165 -0.56 9.62 -21.18
C LEU A 165 0.38 9.28 -22.35
N LYS A 166 1.25 10.21 -22.77
CA LYS A 166 2.26 9.95 -23.81
C LYS A 166 3.26 8.88 -23.38
N ILE A 167 3.72 8.91 -22.12
CA ILE A 167 4.67 7.91 -21.60
C ILE A 167 4.01 6.53 -21.50
N ILE A 168 2.79 6.44 -20.98
CA ILE A 168 2.04 5.17 -20.90
C ILE A 168 1.84 4.57 -22.31
N ARG A 169 1.53 5.41 -23.31
CA ARG A 169 1.41 4.96 -24.69
C ARG A 169 2.73 4.44 -25.26
N LYS A 170 3.85 5.12 -24.98
CA LYS A 170 5.19 4.65 -25.38
C LYS A 170 5.55 3.33 -24.71
N LEU A 171 5.22 3.16 -23.43
CA LEU A 171 5.40 1.90 -22.70
C LEU A 171 4.63 0.76 -23.39
N ARG A 172 3.34 0.96 -23.66
CA ARG A 172 2.50 -0.03 -24.37
C ARG A 172 3.09 -0.40 -25.74
N ASN A 173 3.46 0.60 -26.55
CA ASN A 173 4.04 0.35 -27.87
C ASN A 173 5.35 -0.46 -27.76
N SER A 174 6.19 -0.14 -26.78
CA SER A 174 7.47 -0.85 -26.55
C SER A 174 7.24 -2.30 -26.12
N ILE A 175 6.25 -2.55 -25.25
CA ILE A 175 5.82 -3.90 -24.88
C ILE A 175 5.36 -4.67 -26.12
N GLY A 176 4.58 -4.03 -27.00
CA GLY A 176 4.10 -4.68 -28.22
C GLY A 176 5.17 -5.04 -29.22
N VAL A 177 6.19 -4.20 -29.38
CA VAL A 177 7.36 -4.50 -30.22
C VAL A 177 8.16 -5.66 -29.63
N ALA A 178 8.34 -5.71 -28.30
CA ALA A 178 9.07 -6.82 -27.67
C ALA A 178 8.27 -8.14 -27.66
N ALA A 179 6.94 -8.06 -27.53
CA ALA A 179 6.04 -9.21 -27.59
C ALA A 179 6.01 -9.82 -28.99
N SER A 180 5.89 -9.00 -30.04
CA SER A 180 5.91 -9.49 -31.43
C SER A 180 7.27 -10.08 -31.83
N ALA A 181 8.35 -9.63 -31.21
CA ALA A 181 9.69 -10.20 -31.37
C ALA A 181 9.92 -11.50 -30.57
N GLY A 182 8.97 -11.96 -29.77
CA GLY A 182 9.12 -13.16 -28.93
C GLY A 182 10.16 -13.02 -27.80
N ILE A 183 10.49 -11.79 -27.40
CA ILE A 183 11.51 -11.50 -26.39
C ILE A 183 10.94 -11.64 -24.97
N LEU A 184 9.64 -11.35 -24.78
CA LEU A 184 8.98 -11.40 -23.48
C LEU A 184 8.38 -12.79 -23.23
N SER A 185 8.57 -13.32 -22.02
CA SER A 185 7.87 -14.52 -21.57
C SER A 185 6.36 -14.27 -21.43
N HIS A 186 5.57 -15.33 -21.54
CA HIS A 186 4.12 -15.25 -21.41
C HIS A 186 3.70 -14.69 -20.03
N ASP A 187 4.38 -15.11 -18.96
CA ASP A 187 4.09 -14.65 -17.59
C ASP A 187 4.38 -13.15 -17.40
N LEU A 188 5.47 -12.66 -18.00
CA LEU A 188 5.82 -11.25 -17.95
C LEU A 188 4.84 -10.41 -18.77
N LEU A 189 4.39 -10.91 -19.92
CA LEU A 189 3.35 -10.28 -20.73
C LEU A 189 2.01 -10.21 -19.97
N ALA A 190 1.62 -11.28 -19.30
CA ALA A 190 0.42 -11.31 -18.45
C ALA A 190 0.53 -10.28 -17.32
N THR A 191 1.71 -10.15 -16.70
CA THR A 191 2.00 -9.13 -15.69
C THR A 191 1.83 -7.72 -16.27
N PHE A 192 2.42 -7.42 -17.43
CA PHE A 192 2.25 -6.11 -18.08
C PHE A 192 0.81 -5.78 -18.42
N ARG A 193 0.02 -6.76 -18.90
CA ARG A 193 -1.41 -6.56 -19.16
C ARG A 193 -2.15 -6.21 -17.90
N MET A 194 -1.92 -6.94 -16.81
CA MET A 194 -2.53 -6.61 -15.51
C MET A 194 -2.16 -5.18 -15.09
N ARG A 195 -0.90 -4.76 -15.25
CA ARG A 195 -0.48 -3.39 -14.91
C ARG A 195 -1.12 -2.33 -15.79
N LEU A 196 -1.19 -2.55 -17.11
CA LEU A 196 -1.82 -1.60 -18.03
C LEU A 196 -3.34 -1.55 -17.81
N ARG A 197 -3.99 -2.64 -17.36
CA ARG A 197 -5.42 -2.66 -17.00
C ARG A 197 -5.73 -1.77 -15.81
N GLU A 198 -4.81 -1.56 -14.88
CA GLU A 198 -5.02 -0.64 -13.76
C GLU A 198 -5.23 0.81 -14.24
N PHE A 199 -4.57 1.23 -15.32
CA PHE A 199 -4.82 2.54 -15.94
C PHE A 199 -6.16 2.63 -16.66
N ASP A 200 -6.66 1.52 -17.19
CA ASP A 200 -7.91 1.46 -17.95
C ASP A 200 -9.12 1.06 -17.09
N GLN A 201 -8.91 0.74 -15.80
CA GLN A 201 -9.98 0.29 -14.92
C GLN A 201 -11.06 1.36 -14.83
N ARG A 202 -12.32 0.98 -15.09
CA ARG A 202 -13.48 1.89 -15.15
C ARG A 202 -13.38 2.98 -16.23
N GLY A 203 -12.57 2.78 -17.27
CA GLY A 203 -12.40 3.75 -18.35
C GLY A 203 -11.63 5.00 -17.94
N LEU A 204 -10.79 4.92 -16.90
CA LEU A 204 -9.99 6.05 -16.42
C LEU A 204 -9.05 6.60 -17.49
N TYR A 205 -8.47 5.74 -18.33
CA TYR A 205 -7.64 6.19 -19.45
C TYR A 205 -8.44 7.03 -20.47
N SER A 206 -9.61 6.55 -20.86
CA SER A 206 -10.55 7.28 -21.73
C SER A 206 -10.97 8.61 -21.10
N LEU A 207 -11.31 8.59 -19.81
CA LEU A 207 -11.65 9.79 -19.05
C LEU A 207 -10.50 10.79 -19.05
N ALA A 208 -9.28 10.38 -18.71
CA ALA A 208 -8.09 11.24 -18.74
C ALA A 208 -7.86 11.88 -20.12
N CYS A 209 -8.01 11.09 -21.19
CA CYS A 209 -7.88 11.61 -22.55
C CYS A 209 -8.94 12.67 -22.86
N SER A 210 -10.19 12.43 -22.46
CA SER A 210 -11.29 13.39 -22.62
C SER A 210 -11.10 14.65 -21.79
N THR A 211 -10.59 14.51 -20.56
CA THR A 211 -10.35 15.63 -19.64
C THR A 211 -9.38 16.62 -20.27
N VAL A 212 -8.23 16.19 -20.78
CA VAL A 212 -7.23 17.12 -21.35
C VAL A 212 -7.41 17.39 -22.84
N ALA A 213 -8.57 17.04 -23.41
CA ALA A 213 -8.83 17.09 -24.85
C ALA A 213 -7.68 16.48 -25.67
N PHE A 214 -7.06 15.41 -25.15
CA PHE A 214 -5.97 14.73 -25.81
C PHE A 214 -6.52 14.07 -27.06
N GLY A 215 -6.26 14.68 -28.22
CA GLY A 215 -6.79 14.26 -29.52
C GLY A 215 -6.32 12.87 -29.94
N LEU A 216 -6.94 11.83 -29.39
CA LEU A 216 -6.84 10.45 -29.84
C LEU A 216 -8.07 10.15 -30.69
N SER A 217 -7.90 10.10 -32.01
CA SER A 217 -9.02 9.87 -32.91
C SER A 217 -9.52 8.42 -32.93
N GLU A 218 -8.81 7.44 -32.36
CA GLU A 218 -9.13 6.02 -32.64
C GLU A 218 -8.86 4.99 -31.52
N GLN A 219 -8.26 5.35 -30.38
CA GLN A 219 -7.94 4.38 -29.32
C GLN A 219 -8.49 4.84 -27.98
N SER A 220 -9.78 4.54 -27.75
CA SER A 220 -10.48 4.81 -26.49
C SER A 220 -10.02 3.90 -25.36
N GLN A 221 -9.41 2.76 -25.67
CA GLN A 221 -8.92 1.77 -24.71
C GLN A 221 -7.40 1.67 -24.78
N LEU A 222 -6.78 1.54 -23.61
CA LEU A 222 -5.33 1.35 -23.52
C LEU A 222 -4.94 -0.08 -23.90
N ILE A 223 -5.81 -1.06 -23.66
CA ILE A 223 -5.64 -2.44 -24.10
C ILE A 223 -6.90 -2.81 -24.87
N ALA A 224 -6.79 -3.04 -26.18
CA ALA A 224 -7.90 -3.60 -26.93
C ALA A 224 -8.00 -5.10 -26.62
N ASP A 225 -9.21 -5.60 -26.39
CA ASP A 225 -9.49 -7.03 -26.17
C ASP A 225 -9.03 -7.93 -27.35
N SER A 226 -8.74 -7.33 -28.51
CA SER A 226 -8.30 -8.01 -29.73
C SER A 226 -6.80 -7.90 -30.03
N GLU A 227 -5.98 -7.39 -29.10
CA GLU A 227 -4.58 -7.14 -29.38
C GLU A 227 -3.77 -8.41 -29.70
N ALA A 228 -3.03 -8.34 -30.81
CA ALA A 228 -2.30 -9.45 -31.44
C ALA A 228 -1.21 -10.10 -30.56
N TRP A 229 -0.93 -9.58 -29.37
CA TRP A 229 0.01 -10.21 -28.44
C TRP A 229 -0.57 -11.49 -27.81
N ASP A 230 -1.84 -11.82 -28.05
CA ASP A 230 -2.48 -13.09 -27.66
C ASP A 230 -2.34 -14.22 -28.69
N ALA A 231 -1.88 -13.92 -29.91
CA ALA A 231 -2.16 -14.79 -31.05
C ALA A 231 -1.19 -15.99 -31.29
N SER A 232 -0.42 -16.47 -30.30
CA SER A 232 0.54 -17.57 -30.59
C SER A 232 0.80 -18.60 -29.49
N SER A 233 -0.21 -18.99 -28.71
CA SER A 233 -0.15 -20.27 -27.98
C SER A 233 -1.28 -21.20 -28.41
N ASN A 234 -1.24 -21.64 -29.67
CA ASN A 234 -2.04 -22.78 -30.18
C ASN A 234 -1.53 -24.14 -29.61
N GLY A 235 -1.07 -24.15 -28.37
CA GLY A 235 -0.52 -25.31 -27.68
C GLY A 235 -1.36 -25.71 -26.48
N LYS A 236 -2.38 -26.55 -26.74
CA LYS A 236 -3.03 -27.53 -25.84
C LYS A 236 -3.27 -27.14 -24.38
N ASP A 237 -4.55 -26.95 -24.05
CA ASP A 237 -5.20 -27.38 -22.80
C ASP A 237 -4.38 -27.27 -21.51
N HIS A 238 -4.14 -26.04 -21.05
CA HIS A 238 -3.95 -25.79 -19.63
C HIS A 238 -5.15 -25.03 -19.09
N ALA A 239 -5.89 -25.72 -18.22
CA ALA A 239 -7.07 -25.23 -17.54
C ALA A 239 -6.84 -23.80 -17.00
N PRO A 240 -7.86 -22.92 -17.07
CA PRO A 240 -7.72 -21.53 -16.67
C PRO A 240 -7.20 -21.46 -15.23
N ALA A 241 -5.95 -21.01 -15.08
CA ALA A 241 -5.38 -20.70 -13.80
C ALA A 241 -6.29 -19.66 -13.13
N SER A 242 -6.93 -20.12 -12.06
CA SER A 242 -7.97 -19.43 -11.34
C SER A 242 -7.55 -18.01 -10.94
N ASN A 243 -8.37 -17.01 -11.30
CA ASN A 243 -8.33 -15.61 -10.83
C ASN A 243 -8.44 -15.43 -9.29
N LYS A 244 -8.21 -16.48 -8.49
CA LYS A 244 -8.30 -16.48 -7.03
C LYS A 244 -7.21 -15.66 -6.34
N VAL A 245 -6.11 -15.33 -7.02
CA VAL A 245 -4.99 -14.62 -6.40
C VAL A 245 -5.30 -13.13 -6.18
N ALA A 246 -6.04 -12.48 -7.09
CA ALA A 246 -6.39 -11.06 -6.94
C ALA A 246 -7.44 -10.81 -5.84
N HIS A 247 -8.35 -11.76 -5.61
CA HIS A 247 -9.34 -11.65 -4.52
C HIS A 247 -8.79 -11.98 -3.13
N ALA A 248 -7.65 -12.69 -3.03
CA ALA A 248 -7.04 -13.02 -1.74
C ALA A 248 -6.54 -11.78 -0.98
N TYR A 249 -6.11 -10.73 -1.69
CA TYR A 249 -5.60 -9.50 -1.07
C TYR A 249 -6.70 -8.51 -0.64
N ALA A 250 -7.77 -8.37 -1.42
CA ALA A 250 -8.93 -7.56 -1.02
C ALA A 250 -9.67 -8.15 0.20
N SER A 251 -9.59 -9.47 0.40
CA SER A 251 -10.06 -10.16 1.61
C SER A 251 -9.21 -9.85 2.85
N GLY A 252 -7.95 -9.42 2.69
CA GLY A 252 -7.03 -9.22 3.81
C GLY A 252 -7.38 -8.01 4.67
N GLU A 253 -7.80 -6.90 4.06
CA GLU A 253 -8.12 -5.65 4.78
C GLU A 253 -9.39 -5.79 5.63
N THR A 254 -10.43 -6.44 5.11
CA THR A 254 -11.68 -6.70 5.85
C THR A 254 -11.48 -7.73 6.95
N MET A 255 -10.67 -8.76 6.72
CA MET A 255 -10.33 -9.77 7.74
C MET A 255 -9.50 -9.17 8.88
N ARG A 256 -8.51 -8.31 8.58
CA ARG A 256 -7.71 -7.59 9.61
C ARG A 256 -8.59 -6.69 10.48
N SER A 257 -9.46 -5.88 9.87
CA SER A 257 -10.38 -4.99 10.59
C SER A 257 -11.34 -5.77 11.51
N THR A 258 -11.89 -6.87 11.00
CA THR A 258 -12.81 -7.74 11.77
C THR A 258 -12.08 -8.42 12.93
N LEU A 259 -10.86 -8.91 12.72
CA LEU A 259 -10.05 -9.54 13.77
C LEU A 259 -9.69 -8.56 14.89
N THR A 260 -9.32 -7.32 14.53
CA THR A 260 -9.02 -6.26 15.52
C THR A 260 -10.20 -5.86 16.38
N PHE A 261 -11.43 -6.06 15.89
CA PHE A 261 -12.65 -5.77 16.64
C PHE A 261 -13.10 -6.96 17.50
N ILE A 262 -13.03 -8.17 16.95
CA ILE A 262 -13.48 -9.40 17.62
C ILE A 262 -12.60 -9.75 18.83
N VAL A 263 -11.27 -9.68 18.69
CA VAL A 263 -10.36 -10.16 19.75
C VAL A 263 -10.55 -9.40 21.07
N PRO A 264 -10.58 -8.05 21.12
CA PRO A 264 -10.85 -7.32 22.37
C PRO A 264 -12.22 -7.63 22.99
N ILE A 265 -13.25 -7.87 22.16
CA ILE A 265 -14.59 -8.20 22.64
C ILE A 265 -14.59 -9.57 23.33
N PHE A 266 -13.97 -10.58 22.71
CA PHE A 266 -13.86 -11.90 23.34
C PHE A 266 -12.95 -11.88 24.58
N MET A 267 -11.93 -11.02 24.62
CA MET A 267 -11.14 -10.77 25.83
C MET A 267 -12.00 -10.19 26.96
N LEU A 268 -12.79 -9.15 26.68
CA LEU A 268 -13.70 -8.56 27.66
C LEU A 268 -14.75 -9.56 28.15
N LEU A 269 -15.30 -10.38 27.24
CA LEU A 269 -16.24 -11.44 27.60
C LEU A 269 -15.59 -12.54 28.45
N SER A 270 -14.32 -12.87 28.20
CA SER A 270 -13.57 -13.85 29.00
C SER A 270 -13.32 -13.40 30.45
N ALA A 271 -13.40 -12.10 30.73
CA ALA A 271 -13.30 -11.58 32.09
C ALA A 271 -14.51 -11.97 32.97
N ILE A 272 -15.66 -12.29 32.38
CA ILE A 272 -16.88 -12.69 33.10
C ILE A 272 -16.70 -14.05 33.81
N PRO A 273 -16.35 -15.16 33.12
CA PRO A 273 -16.09 -16.42 33.78
C PRO A 273 -14.87 -16.34 34.72
N ALA A 274 -13.86 -15.52 34.41
CA ALA A 274 -12.74 -15.26 35.33
C ALA A 274 -13.20 -14.60 36.65
N ALA A 275 -14.09 -13.60 36.58
CA ALA A 275 -14.69 -12.97 37.76
C ALA A 275 -15.61 -13.94 38.52
N MET A 276 -16.32 -14.82 37.82
CA MET A 276 -17.11 -15.87 38.48
C MET A 276 -16.21 -16.89 39.18
N ALA A 277 -15.11 -17.30 38.58
CA ALA A 277 -14.12 -18.18 39.21
C ALA A 277 -13.53 -17.53 40.47
N TRP A 278 -13.20 -16.24 40.40
CA TRP A 278 -12.73 -15.45 41.55
C TRP A 278 -13.72 -15.45 42.73
N LYS A 279 -15.02 -15.35 42.45
CA LYS A 279 -16.05 -15.35 43.50
C LYS A 279 -16.17 -16.71 44.21
N HIS A 280 -15.86 -17.81 43.52
CA HIS A 280 -16.05 -19.17 44.03
C HIS A 280 -14.76 -19.85 44.49
N SER A 281 -13.60 -19.24 44.26
CA SER A 281 -12.32 -19.76 44.73
C SER A 281 -12.21 -19.67 46.25
N LYS A 282 -11.88 -20.79 46.89
CA LYS A 282 -11.56 -20.82 48.31
C LYS A 282 -10.21 -20.14 48.55
N PRO A 283 -10.04 -19.36 49.63
CA PRO A 283 -8.80 -18.64 49.94
C PRO A 283 -7.64 -19.53 50.41
N ASP A 284 -7.79 -20.85 50.36
CA ASP A 284 -6.79 -21.80 50.83
C ASP A 284 -5.60 -21.87 49.87
N LYS A 285 -4.41 -22.08 50.45
CA LYS A 285 -3.18 -22.29 49.68
C LYS A 285 -3.28 -23.61 48.93
N GLY A 286 -2.87 -23.63 47.66
CA GLY A 286 -2.85 -24.84 46.85
C GLY A 286 -1.79 -25.82 47.33
N GLY A 287 -2.11 -27.11 47.33
CA GLY A 287 -1.19 -28.20 47.59
C GLY A 287 -0.42 -28.62 46.33
N THR A 288 0.75 -29.22 46.50
CA THR A 288 1.54 -29.78 45.38
C THR A 288 0.90 -31.03 44.76
N LEU A 289 -0.12 -31.59 45.41
CA LEU A 289 -0.91 -32.72 44.92
C LEU A 289 -2.22 -32.29 44.27
N ASP A 290 -2.50 -30.98 44.20
CA ASP A 290 -3.74 -30.48 43.62
C ASP A 290 -3.69 -30.57 42.09
N SER A 291 -4.77 -31.09 41.50
CA SER A 291 -4.93 -31.17 40.04
C SER A 291 -4.80 -29.80 39.37
N ASP A 292 -5.21 -28.74 40.06
CA ASP A 292 -5.19 -27.37 39.55
C ASP A 292 -3.76 -26.85 39.33
N LEU A 293 -2.79 -27.28 40.15
CA LEU A 293 -1.37 -26.95 39.95
C LEU A 293 -0.85 -27.57 38.64
N TRP A 294 -1.14 -28.85 38.42
CA TRP A 294 -0.70 -29.56 37.22
C TRP A 294 -1.38 -29.02 35.96
N GLN A 295 -2.64 -28.61 36.07
CA GLN A 295 -3.35 -27.94 34.99
C GLN A 295 -2.76 -26.55 34.68
N ALA A 296 -2.41 -25.76 35.71
CA ALA A 296 -1.76 -24.46 35.54
C ALA A 296 -0.34 -24.58 34.94
N LEU A 297 0.39 -25.63 35.30
CA LEU A 297 1.70 -25.93 34.73
C LEU A 297 1.58 -26.33 33.25
N ALA A 298 0.64 -27.22 32.93
CA ALA A 298 0.39 -27.65 31.56
C ALA A 298 -0.06 -26.47 30.67
N SER A 299 -0.95 -25.61 31.16
CA SER A 299 -1.39 -24.42 30.42
C SER A 299 -0.23 -23.44 30.18
N SER A 300 0.63 -23.22 31.17
CA SER A 300 1.80 -22.34 31.05
C SER A 300 2.82 -22.87 30.05
N ILE A 301 3.04 -24.19 29.98
CA ILE A 301 3.92 -24.83 28.98
C ILE A 301 3.35 -24.66 27.56
N LEU A 302 2.06 -24.91 27.36
CA LEU A 302 1.39 -24.71 26.08
C LEU A 302 1.41 -23.24 25.65
N GLN A 303 1.26 -22.33 26.61
CA GLN A 303 1.33 -20.90 26.39
C GLN A 303 2.71 -20.48 25.86
N LEU A 304 3.79 -20.93 26.52
CA LEU A 304 5.18 -20.71 26.07
C LEU A 304 5.45 -21.32 24.70
N LEU A 305 4.98 -22.55 24.46
CA LEU A 305 5.14 -23.21 23.17
C LEU A 305 4.45 -22.42 22.03
N SER A 306 3.25 -21.90 22.28
CA SER A 306 2.53 -21.07 21.31
C SER A 306 3.22 -19.74 21.04
N LEU A 307 3.87 -19.12 22.04
CA LEU A 307 4.71 -17.93 21.82
C LEU A 307 5.89 -18.24 20.90
N ILE A 308 6.61 -19.34 21.14
CA ILE A 308 7.77 -19.74 20.34
C ILE A 308 7.38 -19.98 18.88
N THR A 309 6.28 -20.71 18.64
CA THR A 309 5.82 -21.00 17.28
C THR A 309 5.33 -19.77 16.53
N PHE A 310 4.90 -18.71 17.23
CA PHE A 310 4.50 -17.44 16.63
C PHE A 310 5.66 -16.48 16.35
N ILE A 311 6.70 -16.52 17.20
CA ILE A 311 7.88 -15.66 17.06
C ILE A 311 8.84 -16.22 15.98
N TRP A 312 8.88 -17.53 15.79
CA TRP A 312 9.79 -18.15 14.82
C TRP A 312 9.63 -17.65 13.37
N PRO A 313 8.41 -17.51 12.80
CA PRO A 313 8.23 -16.99 11.44
C PRO A 313 8.52 -15.49 11.32
N THR A 314 8.31 -14.73 12.40
CA THR A 314 8.53 -13.27 12.41
C THR A 314 10.02 -12.92 12.46
N LEU A 315 10.86 -13.76 13.08
CA LEU A 315 12.32 -13.63 13.02
C LEU A 315 12.89 -13.74 11.59
N LYS A 316 12.21 -14.46 10.69
CA LYS A 316 12.70 -14.71 9.33
C LYS A 316 12.30 -13.63 8.30
N ASN A 317 11.36 -12.74 8.64
CA ASN A 317 10.86 -11.71 7.72
C ASN A 317 10.95 -10.30 8.34
N PRO A 318 12.06 -9.57 8.14
CA PRO A 318 12.32 -8.27 8.77
C PRO A 318 11.54 -7.08 8.18
N ARG A 319 10.38 -7.30 7.53
CA ARG A 319 9.57 -6.23 6.91
C ARG A 319 8.64 -5.49 7.88
N LEU A 320 8.73 -5.78 9.18
CA LEU A 320 7.89 -5.17 10.21
C LEU A 320 8.38 -3.77 10.58
N SER A 321 7.44 -2.84 10.83
CA SER A 321 7.81 -1.51 11.33
C SER A 321 8.58 -1.63 12.65
N GLN A 322 9.63 -0.83 12.84
CA GLN A 322 10.47 -0.87 14.05
C GLN A 322 9.65 -0.72 15.34
N LEU A 323 8.59 0.10 15.30
CA LEU A 323 7.72 0.32 16.46
C LEU A 323 6.90 -0.93 16.80
N THR A 324 6.30 -1.59 15.80
CA THR A 324 5.54 -2.83 15.99
C THR A 324 6.43 -3.95 16.52
N TRP A 325 7.68 -4.02 16.04
CA TRP A 325 8.66 -4.99 16.50
C TRP A 325 8.94 -4.86 18.00
N ILE A 326 9.18 -3.63 18.49
CA ILE A 326 9.42 -3.37 19.91
C ILE A 326 8.21 -3.79 20.76
N TRP A 327 7.00 -3.46 20.34
CA TRP A 327 5.78 -3.85 21.06
C TRP A 327 5.60 -5.37 21.12
N ILE A 328 5.82 -6.08 20.02
CA ILE A 328 5.76 -7.55 19.97
C ILE A 328 6.69 -8.17 21.01
N TRP A 329 7.95 -7.73 21.08
CA TRP A 329 8.92 -8.25 22.04
C TRP A 329 8.56 -7.91 23.49
N LEU A 330 8.09 -6.69 23.74
CA LEU A 330 7.69 -6.26 25.08
C LEU A 330 6.50 -7.10 25.59
N LEU A 331 5.44 -7.25 24.77
CA LEU A 331 4.28 -8.05 25.14
C LEU A 331 4.58 -9.55 25.22
N ALA A 332 5.41 -10.09 24.34
CA ALA A 332 5.85 -11.48 24.41
C ALA A 332 6.66 -11.76 25.68
N GLY A 333 7.59 -10.86 26.02
CA GLY A 333 8.36 -10.93 27.26
C GLY A 333 7.45 -10.85 28.49
N PHE A 334 6.51 -9.91 28.51
CA PHE A 334 5.51 -9.80 29.57
C PHE A 334 4.71 -11.09 29.75
N SER A 335 4.22 -11.67 28.64
CA SER A 335 3.45 -12.93 28.67
C SER A 335 4.27 -14.09 29.22
N ALA A 336 5.53 -14.22 28.79
CA ALA A 336 6.43 -15.27 29.28
C ALA A 336 6.73 -15.12 30.78
N VAL A 337 6.97 -13.88 31.26
CA VAL A 337 7.19 -13.60 32.69
C VAL A 337 5.94 -13.96 33.50
N CYS A 338 4.75 -13.59 33.02
CA CYS A 338 3.49 -13.97 33.67
C CYS A 338 3.30 -15.50 33.74
N ALA A 339 3.60 -16.22 32.66
CA ALA A 339 3.52 -17.68 32.63
C ALA A 339 4.50 -18.36 33.59
N ILE A 340 5.72 -17.82 33.75
CA ILE A 340 6.71 -18.34 34.69
C ILE A 340 6.34 -17.97 36.13
N ALA A 341 5.86 -16.73 36.36
CA ALA A 341 5.53 -16.22 37.69
C ALA A 341 4.24 -16.82 38.27
N SER A 342 3.31 -17.31 37.44
CA SER A 342 2.07 -17.95 37.91
C SER A 342 2.35 -19.17 38.78
N VAL A 343 3.35 -19.99 38.43
CA VAL A 343 3.71 -21.23 39.13
C VAL A 343 4.20 -20.99 40.57
N PRO A 344 5.22 -20.14 40.84
CA PRO A 344 5.65 -19.87 42.21
C PRO A 344 4.58 -19.12 43.03
N VAL A 345 3.80 -18.23 42.40
CA VAL A 345 2.70 -17.52 43.09
C VAL A 345 1.61 -18.49 43.54
N TYR A 346 1.34 -19.55 42.78
CA TYR A 346 0.39 -20.60 43.17
C TYR A 346 0.82 -21.30 44.46
N LEU A 347 2.11 -21.56 44.63
CA LEU A 347 2.65 -22.27 45.80
C LEU A 347 2.80 -21.37 47.03
N MET A 348 3.06 -20.07 46.84
CA MET A 348 3.36 -19.15 47.93
C MET A 348 2.15 -18.36 48.42
N GLY A 349 1.14 -18.13 47.57
CA GLY A 349 0.01 -17.28 47.85
C GLY A 349 -1.35 -17.94 47.58
N PRO A 350 -2.45 -17.16 47.71
CA PRO A 350 -3.77 -17.61 47.28
C PRO A 350 -3.75 -17.98 45.79
N THR A 351 -4.30 -19.16 45.46
CA THR A 351 -4.40 -19.71 44.09
C THR A 351 -4.98 -18.71 43.08
N ILE A 352 -5.84 -17.84 43.57
CA ILE A 352 -6.45 -16.70 42.90
C ILE A 352 -5.44 -15.79 42.18
N TRP A 353 -4.32 -15.45 42.84
CA TRP A 353 -3.34 -14.52 42.26
C TRP A 353 -2.57 -15.17 41.12
N SER A 354 -2.28 -16.46 41.22
CA SER A 354 -1.68 -17.24 40.13
C SER A 354 -2.58 -17.24 38.90
N PHE A 355 -3.89 -17.43 39.11
CA PHE A 355 -4.88 -17.41 38.03
C PHE A 355 -4.93 -16.03 37.33
N VAL A 356 -4.95 -14.93 38.08
CA VAL A 356 -4.95 -13.58 37.48
C VAL A 356 -3.68 -13.29 36.70
N ILE A 357 -2.52 -13.69 37.22
CA ILE A 357 -1.23 -13.51 36.53
C ILE A 357 -1.20 -14.32 35.24
N SER A 358 -1.64 -15.58 35.28
CA SER A 358 -1.73 -16.44 34.08
C SER A 358 -2.71 -15.86 33.05
N PHE A 359 -3.87 -15.37 33.50
CA PHE A 359 -4.86 -14.72 32.64
C PHE A 359 -4.29 -13.46 31.97
N ALA A 360 -3.62 -12.58 32.72
CA ALA A 360 -2.96 -11.40 32.16
C ALA A 360 -1.90 -11.75 31.12
N GLY A 361 -1.11 -12.80 31.36
CA GLY A 361 -0.16 -13.32 30.39
C GLY A 361 -0.84 -13.78 29.09
N SER A 362 -1.96 -14.50 29.21
CA SER A 362 -2.72 -14.98 28.04
C SER A 362 -3.30 -13.84 27.21
N LEU A 363 -3.73 -12.75 27.86
CA LEU A 363 -4.19 -11.54 27.17
C LEU A 363 -3.05 -10.90 26.38
N GLY A 364 -1.87 -10.74 27.00
CA GLY A 364 -0.69 -10.20 26.34
C GLY A 364 -0.32 -11.00 25.08
N GLN A 365 -0.37 -12.33 25.16
CA GLN A 365 -0.10 -13.20 24.02
C GLN A 365 -1.11 -13.04 22.88
N ALA A 366 -2.40 -12.98 23.18
CA ALA A 366 -3.41 -12.80 22.15
C ALA A 366 -3.29 -11.42 21.45
N VAL A 367 -2.84 -10.38 22.16
CA VAL A 367 -2.48 -9.09 21.53
C VAL A 367 -1.27 -9.23 20.61
N VAL A 368 -0.23 -9.98 21.01
CA VAL A 368 0.93 -10.27 20.15
C VAL A 368 0.51 -10.97 18.86
N GLN A 369 -0.34 -11.99 18.97
CA GLN A 369 -0.86 -12.72 17.81
C GLN A 369 -1.60 -11.78 16.86
N LEU A 370 -2.43 -10.89 17.40
CA LEU A 370 -3.15 -9.88 16.62
C LEU A 370 -2.18 -8.91 15.91
N GLN A 371 -1.16 -8.41 16.61
CA GLN A 371 -0.18 -7.50 16.03
C GLN A 371 0.61 -8.14 14.89
N VAL A 372 1.00 -9.40 15.06
CA VAL A 372 1.72 -10.13 14.01
C VAL A 372 0.83 -10.42 12.81
N VAL A 373 -0.44 -10.82 13.00
CA VAL A 373 -1.40 -11.03 11.89
C VAL A 373 -1.74 -9.72 11.16
N ASN A 374 -1.73 -8.59 11.87
CA ASN A 374 -1.92 -7.29 11.23
C ASN A 374 -0.71 -6.82 10.44
N ALA A 375 0.48 -7.25 10.86
CA ALA A 375 1.72 -6.71 10.33
C ALA A 375 2.35 -7.59 9.23
N ILE A 376 2.02 -8.89 9.19
CA ILE A 376 2.13 -9.75 7.99
C ILE A 376 0.97 -9.39 7.08
#